data_AF-A0A227IZ49-F1
#
_entry.id   AF-A0A227IZ49-F1
#
_cell.length_a   1.000
_cell.length_b   1.000
_cell.length_c   1.000
_cell.angle_alpha   90.00
_cell.angle_beta   90.00
_cell.angle_gamma   90.00
#
_symmetry.space_group_name_H-M   'P 1'
#
loop_
_entity.id
_entity.type
_entity.pdbx_description
1 polymer ?
#
loop_
_entity_poly.entity_id
_entity_poly.type
_entity_poly.pdbx_seq_one_letter_code
_entity_poly.pdbx_strand_id
1 'polypeptide(L)'
;EADRANHAFLPGVDFPESLIIESDLEKAVQASRDLLVVVPSHVFGIVLNSCKPFLREDSRICWATKGLEPETGRLLKDVAYDIIGE
;
A
#
# COMPACT_ATOMS: atom_id res chain seq x y z
N GLU A 1 -12.11 -17.90 10.94
CA GLU A 1 -11.20 -17.61 9.81
C GLU A 1 -11.74 -16.41 9.08
N ALA A 2 -10.88 -15.53 8.55
CA ALA A 2 -11.35 -14.54 7.58
C ALA A 2 -11.72 -15.28 6.30
N ASP A 3 -12.90 -15.00 5.73
CA ASP A 3 -13.28 -15.52 4.42
C ASP A 3 -12.13 -15.25 3.43
N ARG A 4 -11.77 -16.25 2.62
CA ARG A 4 -10.75 -16.09 1.57
C ARG A 4 -11.30 -15.32 0.36
N ALA A 5 -11.99 -14.22 0.63
CA ALA A 5 -12.60 -13.34 -0.35
C ALA A 5 -12.84 -11.96 0.27
N ASN A 6 -13.00 -10.94 -0.56
CA ASN A 6 -13.43 -9.61 -0.13
C ASN A 6 -14.79 -9.28 -0.73
N HIS A 7 -15.86 -9.81 -0.14
CA HIS A 7 -17.21 -9.62 -0.68
C HIS A 7 -17.67 -8.16 -0.70
N ALA A 8 -17.12 -7.29 0.16
CA ALA A 8 -17.49 -5.89 0.21
C ALA A 8 -16.95 -5.09 -0.98
N PHE A 9 -15.71 -5.35 -1.40
CA PHE A 9 -15.01 -4.58 -2.45
C PHE A 9 -14.81 -5.34 -3.75
N LEU A 10 -14.93 -6.68 -3.74
CA LEU A 10 -14.81 -7.55 -4.90
C LEU A 10 -15.75 -8.77 -4.77
N PRO A 11 -17.08 -8.57 -4.85
CA PRO A 11 -18.05 -9.65 -4.69
C PRO A 11 -17.94 -10.72 -5.78
N GLY A 12 -18.12 -11.99 -5.38
CA GLY A 12 -18.12 -13.14 -6.29
C GLY A 12 -16.73 -13.60 -6.75
N VAL A 13 -15.65 -13.10 -6.15
CA VAL A 13 -14.27 -13.49 -6.48
C VAL A 13 -13.57 -13.99 -5.22
N ASP A 14 -13.23 -15.27 -5.22
CA ASP A 14 -12.39 -15.87 -4.18
C ASP A 14 -10.92 -15.51 -4.42
N PHE A 15 -10.19 -15.35 -3.32
CA PHE A 15 -8.75 -15.17 -3.35
C PHE A 15 -8.06 -16.48 -3.74
N PRO A 16 -7.05 -16.43 -4.64
CA PRO A 16 -6.28 -17.62 -4.97
C PRO A 16 -5.53 -18.14 -3.74
N GLU A 17 -5.19 -19.42 -3.71
CA GLU A 17 -4.44 -20.04 -2.60
C GLU A 17 -3.09 -19.35 -2.34
N SER A 18 -2.47 -18.81 -3.39
CA SER A 18 -1.20 -18.08 -3.31
C SER A 18 -1.31 -16.70 -2.67
N LEU A 19 -2.51 -16.14 -2.49
CA LEU A 19 -2.68 -14.84 -1.84
C LEU A 19 -2.64 -14.99 -0.31
N ILE A 20 -1.60 -14.50 0.32
CA ILE A 20 -1.47 -14.54 1.79
C ILE A 20 -2.03 -13.22 2.34
N ILE A 21 -3.05 -13.30 3.19
CA ILE A 21 -3.60 -12.14 3.90
C ILE A 21 -2.73 -11.91 5.14
N GLU A 22 -2.17 -10.71 5.25
CA GLU A 22 -1.38 -10.29 6.40
C GLU A 22 -1.95 -8.96 6.91
N SER A 23 -2.25 -8.92 8.20
CA SER A 23 -2.82 -7.75 8.88
C SER A 23 -1.76 -6.92 9.62
N ASP A 24 -0.60 -7.51 9.88
CA ASP A 24 0.56 -6.82 10.45
C ASP A 24 1.36 -6.11 9.36
N LEU A 25 1.41 -4.77 9.44
CA LEU A 25 2.03 -3.96 8.41
C LEU A 25 3.53 -4.20 8.29
N GLU A 26 4.23 -4.40 9.41
CA GLU A 26 5.68 -4.64 9.41
C GLU A 26 5.98 -5.93 8.65
N LYS A 27 5.27 -7.03 8.98
CA LYS A 27 5.42 -8.30 8.29
C LYS A 27 5.11 -8.19 6.80
N ALA A 28 4.01 -7.51 6.46
CA ALA A 28 3.62 -7.33 5.06
C ALA A 28 4.67 -6.58 4.25
N VAL A 29 5.23 -5.50 4.81
CA VAL A 29 6.26 -4.67 4.16
C VAL A 29 7.59 -5.44 4.03
N GLN A 30 8.00 -6.18 5.06
CA GLN A 30 9.27 -6.91 5.05
C GLN A 30 9.24 -8.19 4.19
N ALA A 31 8.06 -8.73 3.89
CA ALA A 31 7.87 -9.98 3.14
C ALA A 31 8.27 -9.88 1.66
N SER A 32 8.35 -8.67 1.09
CA SER A 32 8.64 -8.47 -0.34
C SER A 32 9.57 -7.28 -0.56
N ARG A 33 10.37 -7.39 -1.62
CA ARG A 33 11.12 -6.24 -2.16
C ARG A 33 10.18 -5.27 -2.85
N ASP A 34 9.26 -5.78 -3.66
CA ASP A 34 8.37 -5.00 -4.50
C ASP A 34 7.04 -4.78 -3.76
N LEU A 35 6.68 -3.53 -3.51
CA LEU A 35 5.51 -3.10 -2.72
C LEU A 35 4.55 -2.29 -3.60
N LEU A 36 3.31 -2.76 -3.73
CA LEU A 36 2.25 -2.06 -4.44
C LEU A 36 1.27 -1.44 -3.46
N VAL A 37 1.22 -0.11 -3.41
CA VAL A 37 0.29 0.65 -2.55
C VAL A 37 -0.99 0.99 -3.32
N VAL A 38 -2.11 0.45 -2.86
CA VAL A 38 -3.45 0.64 -3.49
C VAL A 38 -4.46 1.10 -2.45
N VAL A 39 -4.27 2.33 -1.98
CA VAL A 39 -5.12 2.96 -0.96
C VAL A 39 -5.80 4.20 -1.53
N PRO A 40 -6.89 4.72 -0.96
CA PRO A 40 -7.46 6.01 -1.35
C PRO A 40 -6.42 7.14 -1.26
N SER A 41 -6.47 8.13 -2.16
CA SER A 41 -5.44 9.19 -2.23
C SER A 41 -5.31 10.00 -0.93
N HIS A 42 -6.41 10.20 -0.21
CA HIS A 42 -6.43 10.96 1.04
C HIS A 42 -5.69 10.30 2.22
N VAL A 43 -5.43 8.98 2.16
CA VAL A 43 -4.62 8.27 3.17
C VAL A 43 -3.24 7.86 2.65
N PHE A 44 -2.91 8.19 1.40
CA PHE A 44 -1.67 7.73 0.75
C PHE A 44 -0.42 8.10 1.54
N GLY A 45 -0.26 9.38 1.91
CA GLY A 45 0.87 9.85 2.70
C GLY A 45 0.92 9.24 4.10
N ILE A 46 -0.23 9.00 4.74
CA ILE A 46 -0.31 8.35 6.06
C ILE A 46 0.23 6.92 5.97
N VAL A 47 -0.20 6.17 4.95
CA VAL A 47 0.26 4.79 4.73
C VAL A 47 1.75 4.74 4.42
N LEU A 48 2.26 5.62 3.55
CA LEU A 48 3.70 5.65 3.26
C LEU A 48 4.55 5.96 4.50
N ASN A 49 4.11 6.89 5.36
CA ASN A 49 4.81 7.18 6.62
C ASN A 49 4.83 5.95 7.55
N SER A 50 3.73 5.20 7.62
CA SER A 50 3.65 3.97 8.41
C SER A 50 4.51 2.84 7.84
N CYS A 51 4.67 2.75 6.52
CA CYS A 51 5.53 1.77 5.87
C CYS A 51 7.03 2.09 6.04
N LYS A 52 7.39 3.39 6.00
CA LYS A 52 8.78 3.89 6.00
C LYS A 52 9.73 3.21 7.01
N PRO A 53 9.38 3.05 8.31
CA PRO A 53 10.30 2.44 9.27
C PRO A 53 10.57 0.95 9.03
N PHE A 54 9.77 0.28 8.20
CA PHE A 54 9.88 -1.16 7.93
C PHE A 54 10.46 -1.45 6.54
N LEU A 55 10.73 -0.41 5.74
CA LEU A 55 11.29 -0.58 4.41
C LEU A 55 12.68 -1.21 4.49
N ARG A 56 12.93 -2.11 3.55
CA ARG A 56 14.24 -2.69 3.31
C ARG A 56 15.06 -1.70 2.50
N GLU A 57 16.39 -1.81 2.57
CA GLU A 57 17.28 -1.00 1.72
C GLU A 57 17.01 -1.20 0.22
N ASP A 58 16.51 -2.37 -0.18
CA ASP A 58 16.20 -2.71 -1.57
C ASP A 58 14.72 -2.59 -1.93
N SER A 59 13.87 -2.06 -1.03
CA SER A 59 12.43 -1.92 -1.27
C SER A 59 12.15 -1.04 -2.50
N ARG A 60 11.19 -1.46 -3.32
CA ARG A 60 10.69 -0.72 -4.49
C ARG A 60 9.20 -0.48 -4.31
N ILE A 61 8.80 0.78 -4.39
CA ILE A 61 7.41 1.17 -4.21
C ILE A 61 6.80 1.57 -5.55
N CYS A 62 5.66 0.97 -5.87
CA CYS A 62 4.77 1.39 -6.93
C CYS A 62 3.36 1.61 -6.37
N TRP A 63 2.50 2.34 -7.08
CA TRP A 63 1.14 2.59 -6.63
C TRP A 63 0.13 2.51 -7.77
N ALA A 64 -1.06 2.03 -7.44
CA ALA A 64 -2.24 2.12 -8.30
C ALA A 64 -3.27 3.15 -7.78
N THR A 65 -2.91 3.90 -6.73
CA THR A 65 -3.70 5.02 -6.22
C THR A 65 -3.73 6.15 -7.25
N LYS A 66 -4.94 6.65 -7.55
CA LYS A 66 -5.15 7.83 -8.40
C LYS A 66 -5.69 8.98 -7.56
N GLY A 67 -5.30 10.19 -7.90
CA GLY A 67 -5.78 11.42 -7.25
C GLY A 67 -4.65 12.36 -6.88
N LEU A 68 -4.97 13.32 -6.02
CA LEU A 68 -4.05 14.29 -5.43
C LEU A 68 -4.15 14.19 -3.90
N GLU A 69 -3.15 14.74 -3.21
CA GLU A 69 -3.22 14.94 -1.76
C GLU A 69 -4.31 15.99 -1.45
N PRO A 70 -5.33 15.67 -0.62
CA PRO A 70 -6.53 16.49 -0.48
C PRO A 70 -6.28 17.93 -0.04
N GLU A 71 -5.34 18.13 0.90
CA GLU A 71 -5.09 19.43 1.53
C GLU A 71 -4.20 20.34 0.69
N THR A 72 -3.28 19.75 -0.08
CA THR A 72 -2.23 20.49 -0.78
C THR A 72 -2.41 20.49 -2.29
N GLY A 73 -3.24 19.59 -2.82
CA GLY A 73 -3.37 19.34 -4.27
C GLY A 73 -2.12 18.75 -4.90
N ARG A 74 -1.15 18.27 -4.12
CA ARG A 74 0.11 17.74 -4.63
C ARG A 74 -0.07 16.44 -5.38
N LEU A 75 0.81 16.21 -6.36
CA LEU A 75 0.91 14.92 -7.03
C LEU A 75 1.38 13.86 -6.04
N LEU A 76 0.81 12.65 -6.15
CA LEU A 76 1.20 11.53 -5.30
C LEU A 76 2.68 11.18 -5.44
N LYS A 77 3.27 11.44 -6.61
CA LYS A 77 4.71 11.33 -6.83
C LYS A 77 5.47 12.21 -5.84
N ASP A 78 5.11 13.48 -5.75
CA ASP A 78 5.83 14.44 -4.88
C ASP A 78 5.68 14.06 -3.40
N VAL A 79 4.48 13.60 -3.01
CA VAL A 79 4.23 13.07 -1.66
C VAL A 79 5.11 11.85 -1.38
N ALA A 80 5.24 10.93 -2.34
CA ALA A 80 6.10 9.76 -2.18
C ALA A 80 7.57 10.19 -2.02
N TYR A 81 8.10 11.02 -2.92
CA TYR A 81 9.49 11.49 -2.85
C TYR A 81 9.81 12.17 -1.51
N ASP A 82 8.92 13.00 -0.98
CA ASP A 82 9.13 13.66 0.31
C ASP A 82 9.21 12.67 1.48
N ILE A 83 8.41 11.60 1.43
CA ILE A 83 8.31 10.64 2.54
C ILE A 83 9.42 9.59 2.44
N ILE A 84 9.55 8.92 1.31
CA ILE A 84 10.42 7.75 1.16
C ILE A 84 11.78 8.07 0.52
N GLY A 85 11.93 9.23 -0.13
CA GLY A 85 13.16 9.61 -0.84
C GLY A 85 13.20 9.11 -2.29
N GLU A 86 14.42 9.08 -2.85
CA GLU A 86 14.73 8.49 -4.17
C GLU A 86 14.76 6.96 -4.12
#